data_AF-A0A9D2LIA6-F1
#
_entry.id   AF-A0A9D2LIA6-F1
#
_cell.length_a   1.000
_cell.length_b   1.000
_cell.length_c   1.000
_cell.angle_alpha   90.00
_cell.angle_beta   90.00
_cell.angle_gamma   90.00
#
_symmetry.space_group_name_H-M   'P 1'
#
loop_
_entity.id
_entity.type
_entity.pdbx_description
1 polymer ?
#
loop_
_entity_poly.entity_id
_entity_poly.type
_entity_poly.pdbx_seq_one_letter_code
_entity_poly.pdbx_strand_id
1 'polypeptide(L)'
;MKTMEEVLRKYTLGEASKEETNDALKDLDSPLRLDPDRNVITPEELAETRVGKTPDEANGYGLMDHGVGCLEKVRVVDGRTPDVDMGEEIAFVYIGGKCYRLRGDALTEME
;
A
#
# COMPACT_ATOMS: atom_id res chain seq x y z
N MET A 1 5.67 33.65 -2.68
CA MET A 1 5.44 32.49 -1.80
C MET A 1 5.39 31.29 -2.72
N LYS A 2 6.20 30.25 -2.49
CA LYS A 2 6.11 29.01 -3.29
C LYS A 2 4.76 28.35 -3.02
N THR A 3 4.11 27.78 -4.03
CA THR A 3 2.86 27.04 -3.84
C THR A 3 3.09 25.53 -3.90
N MET A 4 2.14 24.77 -3.36
CA MET A 4 2.07 23.31 -3.49
C MET A 4 2.18 22.85 -4.95
N GLU A 5 1.42 23.51 -5.82
CA GLU A 5 1.37 23.21 -7.25
C GLU A 5 2.74 23.41 -7.93
N GLU A 6 3.44 24.50 -7.63
CA GLU A 6 4.78 24.76 -8.18
C GLU A 6 5.79 23.69 -7.75
N VAL A 7 5.71 23.24 -6.50
CA VAL A 7 6.58 22.19 -5.94
C VAL A 7 6.32 20.85 -6.65
N LEU A 8 5.06 20.43 -6.75
CA LEU A 8 4.70 19.17 -7.41
C LEU A 8 5.00 19.21 -8.92
N ARG A 9 4.75 20.34 -9.59
CA ARG A 9 5.05 20.51 -11.01
C ARG A 9 6.54 20.29 -11.31
N LYS A 10 7.45 20.80 -10.48
CA LYS A 10 8.90 20.59 -10.66
C LYS A 10 9.28 19.13 -10.54
N TYR A 11 8.73 18.42 -9.56
CA TYR A 11 8.95 16.98 -9.42
C TYR A 11 8.46 16.21 -10.66
N THR A 12 7.24 16.49 -11.12
CA THR A 12 6.66 15.82 -12.29
C THR A 12 7.44 16.11 -13.58
N LEU A 13 8.05 17.29 -13.71
CA LEU A 13 8.93 17.63 -14.83
C LEU A 13 10.35 17.05 -14.71
N GLY A 14 10.69 16.42 -13.58
CA GLY A 14 12.05 15.94 -13.30
C GLY A 14 13.06 17.04 -12.98
N GLU A 15 12.59 18.26 -12.66
CA GLU A 15 13.43 19.42 -12.31
C GLU A 15 13.86 19.44 -10.84
N ALA A 16 13.25 18.59 -10.01
CA ALA A 16 13.57 18.43 -8.58
C ALA A 16 13.53 16.96 -8.19
N SER A 17 14.41 16.55 -7.27
CA SER A 17 14.40 15.19 -6.71
C SER A 17 13.22 14.95 -5.78
N LYS A 18 12.99 13.68 -5.41
CA LYS A 18 12.01 13.30 -4.39
C LYS A 18 12.33 13.97 -3.04
N GLU A 19 13.62 14.01 -2.67
CA GLU A 19 14.11 14.58 -1.42
C GLU A 19 13.87 16.10 -1.39
N GLU A 20 14.31 16.82 -2.42
CA GLU A 20 14.11 18.28 -2.54
C GLU A 20 12.63 18.65 -2.53
N THR A 21 11.80 17.83 -3.17
CA THR A 21 10.36 18.04 -3.23
C THR A 21 9.72 17.81 -1.86
N ASN A 22 10.05 16.71 -1.17
CA ASN A 22 9.52 16.41 0.15
C ASN A 22 9.92 17.46 1.20
N ASP A 23 11.14 17.99 1.13
CA ASP A 23 11.57 19.09 2.01
C ASP A 23 10.76 20.37 1.72
N ALA A 24 10.54 20.70 0.45
CA ALA A 24 9.70 21.84 0.07
C ALA A 24 8.22 21.67 0.47
N LEU A 25 7.67 20.45 0.40
CA LEU A 25 6.32 20.13 0.88
C LEU A 25 6.21 20.34 2.40
N LYS A 26 7.24 19.92 3.14
CA LYS A 26 7.31 20.10 4.60
C LYS A 26 7.41 21.57 4.99
N ASP A 27 8.21 22.36 4.29
CA ASP A 27 8.31 23.82 4.52
C ASP A 27 6.99 24.56 4.29
N LEU A 28 6.11 23.98 3.47
CA LEU A 28 4.76 24.48 3.21
C LEU A 28 3.70 23.93 4.19
N ASP A 29 4.11 23.19 5.22
CA ASP A 29 3.22 22.50 6.17
C ASP A 29 2.20 21.57 5.48
N SER A 30 2.64 20.93 4.39
CA SER A 30 1.80 20.00 3.62
C SER A 30 1.73 18.63 4.27
N PRO A 31 0.56 17.98 4.25
CA PRO A 31 0.45 16.57 4.65
C PRO A 31 0.98 15.61 3.56
N LEU A 32 1.26 16.08 2.35
CA LEU A 32 1.71 15.24 1.25
C LEU A 32 3.19 14.84 1.41
N ARG A 33 3.46 13.56 1.15
CA ARG A 33 4.81 13.01 1.06
C ARG A 33 4.90 12.08 -0.14
N LEU A 34 5.84 12.36 -1.03
CA LEU A 34 6.12 11.52 -2.18
C LEU A 34 6.92 10.29 -1.74
N ASP A 35 6.34 9.13 -2.03
CA ASP A 35 6.94 7.83 -1.81
C ASP A 35 6.54 6.87 -2.93
N PRO A 36 7.25 6.91 -4.08
CA PRO A 36 6.97 6.03 -5.21
C PRO A 36 7.10 4.54 -4.87
N ASP A 37 7.91 4.23 -3.84
CA ASP A 37 8.21 2.86 -3.42
C ASP A 37 7.26 2.36 -2.33
N ARG A 38 6.26 3.16 -1.92
CA ARG A 38 5.32 2.83 -0.84
C ARG A 38 4.69 1.44 -1.02
N ASN A 39 4.30 1.10 -2.25
CA ASN A 39 3.63 -0.16 -2.57
C ASN A 39 4.59 -1.27 -3.02
N VAL A 40 5.90 -1.03 -3.03
CA VAL A 40 6.90 -2.07 -3.34
C VAL A 40 7.00 -3.02 -2.15
N ILE A 41 6.82 -4.32 -2.41
CA ILE A 41 7.14 -5.38 -1.46
C ILE A 41 8.65 -5.59 -1.51
N THR A 42 9.35 -5.37 -0.39
CA THR A 42 10.81 -5.55 -0.35
C THR A 42 11.18 -7.04 -0.33
N PRO A 43 12.43 -7.41 -0.65
CA PRO A 43 12.90 -8.79 -0.53
C PRO A 43 12.73 -9.38 0.88
N GLU A 44 12.92 -8.56 1.91
CA GLU A 44 12.74 -8.95 3.32
C GLU A 44 11.26 -9.18 3.64
N GLU A 45 10.38 -8.27 3.24
CA GLU A 45 8.92 -8.42 3.39
C GLU A 45 8.42 -9.67 2.67
N LEU A 46 8.96 -9.96 1.48
CA LEU A 46 8.65 -11.16 0.72
C LEU A 46 9.14 -12.43 1.44
N ALA A 47 10.35 -12.42 2.00
CA ALA A 47 10.91 -13.55 2.74
C ALA A 47 10.17 -13.84 4.05
N GLU A 48 9.64 -12.80 4.71
CA GLU A 48 8.80 -12.93 5.91
C GLU A 48 7.36 -13.33 5.61
N THR A 49 6.94 -13.29 4.35
CA THR A 49 5.58 -13.61 3.93
C THR A 49 5.37 -15.12 3.90
N ARG A 50 4.38 -15.58 4.67
CA ARG A 50 3.97 -16.99 4.76
C ARG A 50 2.47 -17.10 4.58
N VAL A 51 2.06 -18.14 3.88
CA VAL A 51 0.65 -18.51 3.71
C VAL A 51 0.49 -20.00 4.01
N GLY A 52 -0.57 -20.35 4.73
CA GLY A 52 -0.89 -21.73 5.06
C GLY A 52 -1.99 -22.31 4.18
N LYS A 53 -2.68 -23.33 4.68
CA LYS A 53 -3.88 -23.92 4.09
C LYS A 53 -5.10 -23.01 4.23
N THR A 54 -5.26 -22.33 5.36
CA THR A 54 -6.40 -21.46 5.65
C THR A 54 -6.01 -19.98 5.65
N PRO A 55 -6.97 -19.05 5.47
CA PRO A 55 -6.66 -17.62 5.41
C PRO A 55 -6.03 -17.06 6.69
N ASP A 56 -6.39 -17.58 7.87
CA ASP A 56 -5.84 -17.17 9.17
C ASP A 56 -4.36 -17.56 9.38
N GLU A 57 -3.83 -18.47 8.57
CA GLU A 57 -2.39 -18.79 8.58
C GLU A 57 -1.57 -17.79 7.75
N ALA A 58 -2.22 -16.91 6.96
CA ALA A 58 -1.54 -15.91 6.16
C ALA A 58 -0.96 -14.78 7.04
N ASN A 59 0.30 -14.45 6.80
CA ASN A 59 0.99 -13.39 7.49
C ASN A 59 2.13 -12.81 6.62
N GLY A 60 2.39 -11.50 6.73
CA GLY A 60 3.46 -10.82 5.98
C GLY A 60 2.90 -9.62 5.21
N TYR A 61 3.32 -9.46 3.95
CA TYR A 61 2.89 -8.36 3.09
C TYR A 61 2.30 -8.88 1.78
N GLY A 62 1.20 -8.26 1.37
CA GLY A 62 0.50 -8.56 0.12
C GLY A 62 0.10 -7.29 -0.62
N LEU A 63 -0.54 -7.48 -1.76
CA LEU A 63 -1.11 -6.40 -2.57
C LEU A 63 -2.64 -6.52 -2.54
N MET A 64 -3.31 -5.44 -2.17
CA MET A 64 -4.76 -5.33 -2.18
C MET A 64 -5.25 -4.69 -3.48
N ASP A 65 -6.27 -5.29 -4.09
CA ASP A 65 -7.06 -4.71 -5.17
C ASP A 65 -8.48 -4.46 -4.67
N HIS A 66 -8.91 -3.20 -4.66
CA HIS A 66 -10.28 -2.80 -4.35
C HIS A 66 -10.96 -2.09 -5.54
N GLY A 67 -10.48 -2.29 -6.77
CA GLY A 67 -11.17 -1.87 -7.99
C GLY A 67 -10.96 -0.41 -8.43
N VAL A 68 -9.94 0.29 -7.95
CA VAL A 68 -9.59 1.66 -8.43
C VAL A 68 -8.43 1.70 -9.43
N GLY A 69 -7.93 0.53 -9.84
CA GLY A 69 -6.86 0.42 -10.85
C GLY A 69 -5.43 0.55 -10.30
N CYS A 70 -5.25 0.62 -8.99
CA CYS A 70 -3.95 0.45 -8.33
C CYS A 70 -3.99 -0.72 -7.34
N LEU A 71 -2.81 -1.28 -7.09
CA LEU A 71 -2.59 -2.27 -6.04
C LEU A 71 -1.93 -1.59 -4.85
N GLU A 72 -2.49 -1.78 -3.66
CA GLU A 72 -2.00 -1.16 -2.42
C GLU A 72 -1.28 -2.20 -1.57
N LYS A 73 -0.07 -1.89 -1.11
CA LYS A 73 0.64 -2.81 -0.20
C LYS A 73 -0.07 -2.83 1.14
N VAL A 74 -0.44 -4.03 1.59
CA VAL A 74 -1.09 -4.25 2.89
C VAL A 74 -0.29 -5.23 3.72
N ARG A 75 -0.26 -4.99 5.03
CA ARG A 75 0.27 -5.95 6.00
C ARG A 75 -0.85 -6.93 6.37
N VAL A 76 -0.50 -8.21 6.50
CA VAL A 76 -1.40 -9.26 6.98
C VAL A 76 -0.81 -9.88 8.26
N VAL A 77 -1.63 -10.00 9.29
CA VAL A 77 -1.33 -10.67 10.55
C VAL A 77 -2.47 -11.62 10.88
N ASP A 78 -2.17 -12.91 10.98
CA ASP A 78 -3.14 -13.98 11.26
C ASP A 78 -4.43 -13.87 10.42
N GLY A 79 -4.25 -13.68 9.11
CA GLY A 79 -5.32 -13.51 8.13
C GLY A 79 -6.11 -12.20 8.23
N ARG A 80 -5.58 -11.16 8.89
CA ARG A 80 -6.21 -9.84 9.00
C ARG A 80 -5.31 -8.70 8.56
N THR A 81 -5.89 -7.62 8.04
CA THR A 81 -5.20 -6.37 7.68
C THR A 81 -5.36 -5.34 8.81
N PRO A 82 -4.36 -5.15 9.70
CA PRO A 82 -4.54 -4.30 10.90
C PRO A 82 -4.72 -2.81 10.60
N ASP A 83 -4.27 -2.35 9.44
CA ASP A 83 -4.26 -0.94 9.05
C ASP A 83 -5.34 -0.61 8.00
N VAL A 84 -6.11 -1.60 7.53
CA VAL A 84 -7.08 -1.47 6.44
C VAL A 84 -8.35 -2.24 6.78
N ASP A 85 -9.50 -1.57 6.67
CA ASP A 85 -10.83 -2.16 6.78
C ASP A 85 -11.65 -1.72 5.57
N MET A 86 -12.01 -2.68 4.70
CA MET A 86 -12.77 -2.44 3.48
C MET A 86 -14.29 -2.47 3.72
N GLY A 87 -14.75 -2.72 4.94
CA GLY A 87 -16.16 -2.88 5.26
C GLY A 87 -16.88 -3.86 4.32
N GLU A 88 -17.86 -3.32 3.59
CA GLU A 88 -18.68 -4.06 2.61
C GLU A 88 -18.13 -3.98 1.17
N GLU A 89 -17.04 -3.24 0.93
CA GLU A 89 -16.45 -3.13 -0.40
C GLU A 89 -15.83 -4.46 -0.83
N ILE A 90 -15.86 -4.72 -2.14
CA ILE A 90 -15.22 -5.90 -2.71
C ILE A 90 -13.74 -5.59 -2.87
N ALA A 91 -12.92 -6.27 -2.07
CA ALA A 91 -11.48 -6.21 -2.16
C ALA A 91 -10.86 -7.61 -2.15
N PHE A 92 -9.69 -7.72 -2.76
CA PHE A 92 -8.90 -8.95 -2.85
C PHE A 92 -7.48 -8.70 -2.39
N VAL A 93 -6.87 -9.65 -1.68
CA VAL A 93 -5.47 -9.58 -1.26
C VAL A 93 -4.68 -10.72 -1.90
N TYR A 94 -3.65 -10.33 -2.65
CA TYR A 94 -2.66 -11.21 -3.25
C TYR A 94 -1.45 -11.31 -2.32
N ILE A 95 -1.22 -12.48 -1.73
CA ILE A 95 -0.14 -12.70 -0.75
C ILE A 95 0.42 -14.11 -0.88
N GLY A 96 1.76 -14.24 -0.91
CA GLY A 96 2.44 -15.54 -0.98
C GLY A 96 2.01 -16.44 -2.16
N GLY A 97 1.63 -15.84 -3.30
CA GLY A 97 1.13 -16.55 -4.47
C GLY A 97 -0.33 -17.03 -4.38
N LYS A 98 -1.06 -16.65 -3.32
CA LYS A 98 -2.50 -16.89 -3.16
C LYS A 98 -3.30 -15.61 -3.32
N CYS A 99 -4.59 -15.77 -3.61
CA CYS A 99 -5.57 -14.70 -3.65
C CYS A 99 -6.68 -15.01 -2.63
N TYR A 100 -7.02 -14.04 -1.80
CA TYR A 100 -8.09 -14.11 -0.82
C TYR A 100 -9.05 -12.95 -1.03
N ARG A 101 -10.33 -13.16 -0.70
CA ARG A 101 -11.27 -12.05 -0.56
C ARG A 101 -11.01 -11.37 0.78
N LEU A 102 -11.02 -10.04 0.82
CA LEU A 102 -10.97 -9.25 2.04
C LEU A 102 -12.41 -8.81 2.39
N ARG A 103 -12.89 -9.16 3.58
CA ARG A 103 -14.20 -8.76 4.11
C ARG A 103 -13.98 -8.00 5.40
N GLY A 104 -14.28 -6.70 5.41
CA GLY A 104 -13.79 -5.82 6.45
C GLY A 104 -12.26 -5.81 6.49
N ASP A 105 -11.71 -6.31 7.59
CA ASP A 105 -10.27 -6.51 7.81
C ASP A 105 -9.82 -7.98 7.67
N ALA A 106 -10.73 -8.92 7.39
CA ALA A 106 -10.44 -10.35 7.45
C ALA A 106 -10.34 -11.00 6.07
N LEU A 107 -9.30 -11.80 5.87
CA LEU A 107 -9.14 -12.65 4.69
C LEU A 107 -10.09 -13.84 4.76
N THR A 108 -10.76 -14.12 3.64
CA THR A 108 -11.61 -15.30 3.45
C THR A 108 -11.24 -16.00 2.15
N GLU A 109 -11.60 -17.28 2.04
CA GLU A 109 -11.50 -18.01 0.78
C GLU A 109 -12.26 -17.31 -0.35
N MET A 110 -11.80 -17.52 -1.57
CA MET A 110 -12.52 -17.10 -2.78
C MET A 110 -13.74 -18.02 -2.95
N GLU A 111 -14.94 -17.44 -3.07
CA GLU A 111 -16.18 -18.17 -3.37
C GLU A 111 -16.25 -18.62 -4.84
#